data_AF-A0A0Q8TAV6-F1
#
_entry.id   AF-A0A0Q8TAV6-F1
#
_cell.length_a   1.000
_cell.length_b   1.000
_cell.length_c   1.000
_cell.angle_alpha   90.00
_cell.angle_beta   90.00
_cell.angle_gamma   90.00
#
_symmetry.space_group_name_H-M   'P 1'
#
loop_
_entity.id
_entity.type
_entity.pdbx_description
1 polymer ?
#
loop_
_entity_poly.entity_id
_entity_poly.type
_entity_poly.pdbx_seq_one_letter_code
_entity_poly.pdbx_strand_id
1 'polypeptide(L)'
;MNFRKQCLRAGLVLALSFAALSPVAMAAQTDAERQTVIMSMFKEGAVLTEEVHREFWSGLQDPEAAVSRSAMERVAFALKNNIELERATVVSYKASIKQRKPVVDKSYESALKTRLEMMRMRNLATDSVLARDKEFRDSLVAVSKGKPVETNGTRITMTNELIDQALVRLEASYARLERLLNPVWTASPGK
;
A
#
# COMPACT_ATOMS: atom_id res chain seq x y z
N MET A 1 -17.89 10.21 26.81
CA MET A 1 -17.26 10.42 25.49
C MET A 1 -17.10 9.05 24.83
N ASN A 2 -17.84 8.76 23.75
CA ASN A 2 -18.05 7.39 23.26
C ASN A 2 -16.87 6.84 22.46
N PHE A 3 -16.10 5.93 23.07
CA PHE A 3 -15.01 5.14 22.46
C PHE A 3 -15.38 4.49 21.12
N ARG A 4 -16.66 4.11 20.94
CA ARG A 4 -17.19 3.54 19.69
C ARG A 4 -17.05 4.46 18.47
N LYS A 5 -17.01 5.79 18.64
CA LYS A 5 -16.80 6.74 17.53
C LYS A 5 -15.32 6.90 17.13
N GLN A 6 -14.39 6.51 17.99
CA GLN A 6 -12.95 6.51 17.66
C GLN A 6 -12.55 5.25 16.87
N CYS A 7 -13.20 4.10 17.11
CA CYS A 7 -13.02 2.90 16.28
C CYS A 7 -13.51 3.12 14.83
N LEU A 8 -14.54 3.94 14.61
CA LEU A 8 -14.98 4.35 13.26
C LEU A 8 -13.96 5.28 12.56
N ARG A 9 -13.10 5.97 13.32
CA ARG A 9 -11.98 6.76 12.76
C ARG A 9 -10.74 5.90 12.47
N ALA A 10 -10.64 4.68 13.02
CA ALA A 10 -9.59 3.73 12.68
C ALA A 10 -9.79 3.08 11.30
N GLY A 11 -11.04 3.01 10.82
CA GLY A 11 -11.39 2.62 9.45
C GLY A 11 -11.02 3.67 8.39
N LEU A 12 -10.68 4.89 8.80
CA LEU A 12 -10.36 6.02 7.93
C LEU A 12 -8.98 5.89 7.27
N VAL A 13 -8.08 5.11 7.86
CA VAL A 13 -6.77 4.79 7.27
C VAL A 13 -6.92 3.85 6.07
N LEU A 14 -7.99 3.04 6.01
CA LEU A 14 -8.26 2.17 4.85
C LEU A 14 -8.62 2.97 3.58
N ALA A 15 -9.20 4.17 3.71
CA ALA A 15 -9.59 4.94 2.53
C ALA A 15 -8.38 5.41 1.71
N LEU A 16 -7.25 5.68 2.35
CA LEU A 16 -6.01 6.04 1.64
C LEU A 16 -5.26 4.81 1.14
N SER A 17 -5.35 3.66 1.82
CA SER A 17 -4.57 2.46 1.49
C SER A 17 -5.19 1.54 0.43
N PHE A 18 -6.51 1.62 0.17
CA PHE A 18 -7.20 0.63 -0.68
C PHE A 18 -7.54 1.11 -2.09
N ALA A 19 -7.46 2.41 -2.39
CA ALA A 19 -7.60 2.86 -3.77
C ALA A 19 -6.34 2.54 -4.61
N ALA A 20 -5.20 2.27 -3.98
CA ALA A 20 -3.88 2.14 -4.60
C ALA A 20 -3.67 0.87 -5.45
N LEU A 21 -4.36 -0.22 -5.12
CA LEU A 21 -4.29 -1.45 -5.91
C LEU A 21 -5.37 -1.38 -6.98
N SER A 22 -5.02 -0.87 -8.17
CA SER A 22 -5.86 -1.10 -9.33
C SER A 22 -5.97 -2.63 -9.50
N PRO A 23 -7.15 -3.24 -9.28
CA PRO A 23 -7.32 -4.69 -9.41
C PRO A 23 -6.88 -5.16 -10.79
N VAL A 24 -6.97 -4.28 -11.79
CA VAL A 24 -6.56 -4.47 -13.17
C VAL A 24 -5.08 -4.84 -13.33
N ALA A 25 -4.18 -4.31 -12.49
CA ALA A 25 -2.74 -4.60 -12.57
C ALA A 25 -2.35 -5.94 -11.91
N MET A 26 -3.18 -6.43 -10.96
CA MET A 26 -3.01 -7.73 -10.29
C MET A 26 -3.77 -8.85 -11.03
N ALA A 27 -4.88 -8.53 -11.69
CA ALA A 27 -5.72 -9.43 -12.52
C ALA A 27 -4.98 -10.08 -13.67
N ALA A 28 -3.99 -9.41 -14.26
CA ALA A 28 -3.21 -9.98 -15.35
C ALA A 28 -2.21 -11.06 -14.91
N GLN A 29 -1.94 -11.23 -13.61
CA GLN A 29 -0.82 -12.04 -13.11
C GLN A 29 -1.14 -12.98 -11.95
N THR A 30 -2.32 -12.86 -11.33
CA THR A 30 -2.71 -13.67 -10.17
C THR A 30 -4.20 -14.01 -10.25
N ASP A 31 -4.53 -15.26 -9.96
CA ASP A 31 -5.91 -15.74 -9.82
C ASP A 31 -6.67 -14.98 -8.72
N ALA A 32 -8.00 -14.91 -8.81
CA ALA A 32 -8.86 -14.14 -7.92
C ALA A 32 -8.72 -14.52 -6.44
N GLU A 33 -8.45 -15.81 -6.16
CA GLU A 33 -8.20 -16.32 -4.81
C GLU A 33 -6.90 -15.73 -4.23
N ARG A 34 -5.81 -15.72 -5.00
CA ARG A 34 -4.52 -15.16 -4.57
C ARG A 34 -4.60 -13.65 -4.37
N GLN A 35 -5.36 -12.94 -5.21
CA GLN A 35 -5.63 -11.53 -4.98
C GLN A 35 -6.37 -11.30 -3.67
N THR A 36 -7.34 -12.14 -3.34
CA THR A 36 -8.08 -12.04 -2.08
C THR A 36 -7.16 -12.22 -0.87
N VAL A 37 -6.23 -13.19 -0.92
CA VAL A 37 -5.23 -13.38 0.13
C VAL A 37 -4.31 -12.15 0.23
N ILE A 38 -3.80 -11.64 -0.88
CA ILE A 38 -2.97 -10.41 -0.90
C ILE A 38 -3.73 -9.23 -0.26
N MET A 39 -4.98 -8.99 -0.69
CA MET A 39 -5.81 -7.91 -0.16
C MET A 39 -6.12 -8.08 1.33
N SER A 40 -6.22 -9.31 1.82
CA SER A 40 -6.45 -9.60 3.23
C SER A 40 -5.27 -9.18 4.11
N MET A 41 -4.03 -9.21 3.59
CA MET A 41 -2.82 -8.84 4.34
C MET A 41 -2.75 -7.33 4.66
N PHE A 42 -3.53 -6.51 3.98
CA PHE A 42 -3.65 -5.06 4.24
C PHE A 42 -4.70 -4.72 5.30
N LYS A 43 -5.51 -5.69 5.76
CA LYS A 43 -6.54 -5.44 6.77
C LYS A 43 -5.92 -5.20 8.16
N GLU A 44 -6.60 -4.38 8.96
CA GLU A 44 -6.24 -4.18 10.36
C GLU A 44 -6.34 -5.51 11.12
N GLY A 45 -5.29 -5.85 11.88
CA GLY A 45 -5.22 -7.10 12.63
C GLY A 45 -4.98 -8.36 11.78
N ALA A 46 -4.66 -8.23 10.48
CA ALA A 46 -4.32 -9.38 9.65
C ALA A 46 -3.13 -10.16 10.24
N VAL A 47 -3.28 -11.48 10.34
CA VAL A 47 -2.24 -12.42 10.75
C VAL A 47 -1.94 -13.33 9.58
N LEU A 48 -0.67 -13.37 9.17
CA LEU A 48 -0.20 -14.36 8.22
C LEU A 48 0.08 -15.66 8.98
N THR A 49 -0.79 -16.66 8.80
CA THR A 49 -0.59 -18.02 9.33
C THR A 49 0.03 -18.94 8.27
N GLU A 50 0.50 -20.11 8.70
CA GLU A 50 1.06 -21.12 7.79
C GLU A 50 -0.01 -21.66 6.83
N GLU A 51 -1.26 -21.77 7.28
CA GLU A 51 -2.40 -22.19 6.47
C GLU A 51 -2.68 -21.20 5.33
N VAL A 52 -2.74 -19.90 5.66
CA VAL A 52 -2.95 -18.83 4.66
C VAL A 52 -1.80 -18.79 3.65
N HIS A 53 -0.57 -19.00 4.13
CA HIS A 53 0.61 -19.09 3.26
C HIS A 53 0.52 -20.29 2.32
N ARG A 54 0.20 -21.48 2.84
CA ARG A 54 -0.02 -22.69 2.04
C ARG A 54 -1.13 -22.51 1.01
N GLU A 55 -2.24 -21.89 1.39
CA GLU A 55 -3.37 -21.60 0.48
C GLU A 55 -2.93 -20.70 -0.67
N PHE A 56 -2.18 -19.63 -0.39
CA PHE A 56 -1.65 -18.72 -1.42
C PHE A 56 -0.77 -19.42 -2.45
N TRP A 57 0.09 -20.33 -1.99
CA TRP A 57 1.01 -21.10 -2.85
C TRP A 57 0.39 -22.37 -3.44
N SER A 58 -0.79 -22.79 -2.95
CA SER A 58 -1.48 -23.98 -3.43
C SER A 58 -1.82 -23.86 -4.93
N GLY A 59 -1.79 -24.99 -5.65
CA GLY A 59 -2.13 -25.04 -7.07
C GLY A 59 -1.05 -24.55 -8.05
N LEU A 60 0.11 -24.11 -7.57
CA LEU A 60 1.30 -23.97 -8.43
C LEU A 60 1.95 -25.35 -8.56
N GLN A 61 2.01 -25.91 -9.78
CA GLN A 61 2.60 -27.24 -10.04
C GLN A 61 4.04 -27.37 -9.52
N ASP A 62 4.75 -26.25 -9.45
CA ASP A 62 5.99 -26.08 -8.71
C ASP A 62 6.15 -24.58 -8.33
N PRO A 63 5.95 -24.21 -7.06
CA PRO A 63 6.19 -22.85 -6.56
C PRO A 63 7.64 -22.38 -6.77
N GLU A 64 8.56 -23.33 -6.84
CA GLU A 64 9.98 -23.13 -7.01
C GLU A 64 10.42 -23.13 -8.48
N ALA A 65 9.53 -23.46 -9.42
CA ALA A 65 9.84 -23.36 -10.84
C ALA A 65 10.17 -21.91 -11.23
N ALA A 66 11.16 -21.75 -12.11
CA ALA A 66 11.66 -20.43 -12.54
C ALA A 66 10.55 -19.51 -13.07
N VAL A 67 9.54 -20.07 -13.74
CA VAL A 67 8.39 -19.32 -14.27
C VAL A 67 7.51 -18.75 -13.14
N SER A 68 7.16 -19.58 -12.14
CA SER A 68 6.39 -19.19 -10.95
C SER A 68 7.15 -18.15 -10.13
N ARG A 69 8.45 -18.37 -9.90
CA ARG A 69 9.32 -17.40 -9.20
C ARG A 69 9.36 -16.06 -9.93
N SER A 70 9.58 -16.05 -11.24
CA SER A 70 9.63 -14.79 -12.02
C SER A 70 8.30 -14.01 -11.99
N ALA A 71 7.16 -14.70 -11.96
CA ALA A 71 5.86 -14.07 -11.85
C ALA A 71 5.65 -13.47 -10.44
N MET A 72 6.01 -14.20 -9.40
CA MET A 72 5.89 -13.75 -8.01
C MET A 72 6.88 -12.63 -7.68
N GLU A 73 8.08 -12.66 -8.23
CA GLU A 73 9.04 -11.55 -8.14
C GLU A 73 8.48 -10.27 -8.77
N ARG A 74 7.81 -10.36 -9.93
CA ARG A 74 7.14 -9.20 -10.55
C ARG A 74 6.00 -8.65 -9.69
N VAL A 75 5.26 -9.53 -9.01
CA VAL A 75 4.20 -9.15 -8.07
C VAL A 75 4.81 -8.49 -6.84
N ALA A 76 5.84 -9.09 -6.24
CA ALA A 76 6.56 -8.56 -5.09
C ALA A 76 7.17 -7.20 -5.37
N PHE A 77 7.81 -7.04 -6.53
CA PHE A 77 8.37 -5.76 -6.97
C PHE A 77 7.29 -4.68 -7.11
N ALA A 78 6.15 -5.02 -7.74
CA ALA A 78 5.04 -4.07 -7.88
C ALA A 78 4.42 -3.68 -6.54
N LEU A 79 4.25 -4.64 -5.63
CA LEU A 79 3.72 -4.39 -4.28
C LEU A 79 4.68 -3.53 -3.45
N LYS A 80 5.97 -3.83 -3.50
CA LYS A 80 7.02 -3.04 -2.83
C LYS A 80 6.99 -1.59 -3.32
N ASN A 81 6.96 -1.36 -4.63
CA ASN A 81 6.89 -0.01 -5.17
C ASN A 81 5.61 0.74 -4.75
N ASN A 82 4.45 0.07 -4.72
CA ASN A 82 3.22 0.69 -4.22
C ASN A 82 3.35 1.09 -2.74
N ILE A 83 3.90 0.22 -1.90
CA ILE A 83 4.11 0.50 -0.47
C ILE A 83 5.12 1.63 -0.26
N GLU A 84 6.19 1.67 -1.05
CA GLU A 84 7.16 2.78 -1.03
C GLU A 84 6.51 4.11 -1.40
N LEU A 85 5.65 4.13 -2.42
CA LEU A 85 4.90 5.32 -2.82
C LEU A 85 3.96 5.79 -1.71
N GLU A 86 3.19 4.87 -1.12
CA GLU A 86 2.29 5.17 0.01
C GLU A 86 3.06 5.68 1.24
N ARG A 87 4.18 5.05 1.58
CA ARG A 87 5.07 5.49 2.66
C ARG A 87 5.57 6.91 2.39
N ALA A 88 6.06 7.18 1.17
CA ALA A 88 6.57 8.48 0.80
C ALA A 88 5.47 9.57 0.84
N THR A 89 4.24 9.23 0.46
CA THR A 89 3.06 10.11 0.61
C THR A 89 2.80 10.44 2.08
N VAL A 90 2.75 9.44 2.96
CA VAL A 90 2.51 9.65 4.40
C VAL A 90 3.63 10.47 5.05
N VAL A 91 4.89 10.21 4.68
CA VAL A 91 6.05 11.01 5.14
C VAL A 91 5.96 12.45 4.63
N SER A 92 5.52 12.66 3.39
CA SER A 92 5.29 14.00 2.81
C SER A 92 4.23 14.77 3.58
N TYR A 93 3.13 14.13 3.99
CA TYR A 93 2.15 14.74 4.88
C TYR A 93 2.76 15.14 6.22
N LYS A 94 3.54 14.25 6.84
CA LYS A 94 4.22 14.53 8.12
C LYS A 94 5.15 15.74 8.00
N ALA A 95 5.97 15.76 6.95
CA ALA A 95 6.89 16.86 6.68
C ALA A 95 6.13 18.17 6.41
N SER A 96 5.03 18.11 5.67
CA SER A 96 4.21 19.28 5.33
C SER A 96 3.54 19.91 6.55
N ILE A 97 3.03 19.09 7.47
CA ILE A 97 2.49 19.55 8.76
C ILE A 97 3.60 20.20 9.59
N LYS A 98 4.73 19.51 9.74
CA LYS A 98 5.87 19.98 10.56
C LYS A 98 6.43 21.31 10.05
N GLN A 99 6.55 21.47 8.73
CA GLN A 99 7.14 22.66 8.12
C GLN A 99 6.13 23.74 7.74
N ARG A 100 4.82 23.48 7.90
CA ARG A 100 3.70 24.37 7.51
C ARG A 100 3.78 24.86 6.06
N LYS A 101 4.37 24.04 5.19
CA LYS A 101 4.44 24.28 3.74
C LYS A 101 4.32 22.94 3.00
N PRO A 102 3.90 22.91 1.73
CA PRO A 102 3.91 21.68 0.94
C PRO A 102 5.33 21.13 0.82
N VAL A 103 5.55 19.91 1.28
CA VAL A 103 6.83 19.20 1.22
C VAL A 103 6.60 17.81 0.65
N VAL A 104 7.37 17.47 -0.38
CA VAL A 104 7.40 16.14 -0.97
C VAL A 104 8.67 15.44 -0.50
N ASP A 105 8.53 14.21 0.00
CA ASP A 105 9.67 13.37 0.36
C ASP A 105 10.45 12.96 -0.89
N LYS A 106 11.79 12.92 -0.80
CA LYS A 106 12.64 12.59 -1.95
C LYS A 106 12.38 11.20 -2.52
N SER A 107 11.96 10.24 -1.68
CA SER A 107 11.65 8.88 -2.11
C SER A 107 10.38 8.80 -2.98
N TYR A 108 9.48 9.79 -2.87
CA TYR A 108 8.24 9.82 -3.64
C TYR A 108 8.51 9.89 -5.14
N GLU A 109 9.38 10.80 -5.59
CA GLU A 109 9.69 10.96 -7.02
C GLU A 109 10.33 9.69 -7.62
N SER A 110 11.20 9.03 -6.85
CA SER A 110 11.80 7.76 -7.27
C SER A 110 10.74 6.67 -7.40
N ALA A 111 9.86 6.52 -6.40
CA ALA A 111 8.80 5.51 -6.42
C ALA A 111 7.79 5.77 -7.57
N LEU A 112 7.42 7.04 -7.80
CA LEU A 112 6.53 7.45 -8.89
C LEU A 112 7.16 7.14 -10.26
N LYS A 113 8.44 7.46 -10.45
CA LYS A 113 9.17 7.15 -11.69
C LYS A 113 9.16 5.64 -11.95
N THR A 114 9.53 4.83 -10.96
CA THR A 114 9.49 3.36 -11.08
C THR A 114 8.08 2.86 -11.39
N ARG A 115 7.03 3.43 -10.78
CA ARG A 115 5.65 3.07 -11.07
C ARG A 115 5.28 3.33 -12.54
N LEU A 116 5.61 4.50 -13.05
CA LEU A 116 5.34 4.89 -14.44
C LEU A 116 6.12 4.02 -15.43
N GLU A 117 7.38 3.73 -15.14
CA GLU A 117 8.21 2.81 -15.95
C GLU A 117 7.60 1.40 -16.01
N MET A 118 7.18 0.85 -14.86
CA MET A 118 6.50 -0.45 -14.82
C MET A 118 5.22 -0.48 -15.66
N MET A 119 4.42 0.59 -15.64
CA MET A 119 3.20 0.66 -16.43
C MET A 119 3.49 0.74 -17.93
N ARG A 120 4.48 1.55 -18.33
CA ARG A 120 4.91 1.67 -19.73
C ARG A 120 5.45 0.36 -20.28
N MET A 121 6.29 -0.35 -19.51
CA MET A 121 6.81 -1.67 -19.91
C MET A 121 5.70 -2.71 -20.13
N ARG A 122 4.53 -2.52 -19.50
CA ARG A 122 3.36 -3.40 -19.61
C ARG A 122 2.30 -2.87 -20.59
N ASN A 123 2.57 -1.79 -21.32
CA ASN A 123 1.60 -1.09 -22.18
C ASN A 123 0.29 -0.71 -21.44
N LEU A 124 0.39 -0.38 -20.14
CA LEU A 124 -0.75 0.05 -19.33
C LEU A 124 -0.86 1.58 -19.32
N ALA A 125 -2.09 2.09 -19.34
CA ALA A 125 -2.37 3.53 -19.34
C ALA A 125 -1.90 4.22 -18.04
N THR A 126 -1.11 5.28 -18.14
CA THR A 126 -0.51 5.98 -17.00
C THR A 126 -1.38 7.09 -16.41
N ASP A 127 -2.47 7.47 -17.07
CA ASP A 127 -3.26 8.65 -16.74
C ASP A 127 -3.79 8.63 -15.31
N SER A 128 -4.21 7.46 -14.83
CA SER A 128 -4.68 7.27 -13.45
C SER A 128 -3.59 7.53 -12.41
N VAL A 129 -2.33 7.19 -12.70
CA VAL A 129 -1.20 7.46 -11.80
C VAL A 129 -0.85 8.94 -11.79
N LEU A 130 -0.87 9.58 -12.97
CA LEU A 130 -0.61 11.03 -13.08
C LEU A 130 -1.71 11.87 -12.44
N ALA A 131 -2.97 11.46 -12.57
CA ALA A 131 -4.10 12.10 -11.89
C ALA A 131 -3.95 12.04 -10.37
N ARG A 132 -3.57 10.86 -9.84
CA ARG A 132 -3.31 10.69 -8.40
C ARG A 132 -2.10 11.48 -7.91
N ASP A 133 -1.04 11.57 -8.71
CA ASP A 133 0.11 12.43 -8.38
C ASP A 133 -0.33 13.88 -8.23
N LYS A 134 -1.14 14.38 -9.15
CA LYS A 134 -1.70 15.72 -9.08
C LYS A 134 -2.55 15.91 -7.82
N GLU A 135 -3.48 14.99 -7.55
CA GLU A 135 -4.33 15.03 -6.35
C GLU A 135 -3.51 15.03 -5.05
N PHE A 136 -2.48 14.18 -4.98
CA PHE A 136 -1.56 14.14 -3.86
C PHE A 136 -0.85 15.49 -3.67
N ARG A 137 -0.26 16.05 -4.72
CA ARG A 137 0.46 17.34 -4.62
C ARG A 137 -0.46 18.49 -4.22
N ASP A 138 -1.68 18.53 -4.77
CA ASP A 138 -2.69 19.53 -4.41
C ASP A 138 -3.09 19.41 -2.93
N SER A 139 -3.21 18.17 -2.43
CA SER A 139 -3.57 17.91 -1.03
C SER A 139 -2.53 18.41 -0.02
N LEU A 140 -1.24 18.47 -0.37
CA LEU A 140 -0.18 18.97 0.51
C LEU A 140 -0.39 20.44 0.92
N VAL A 141 -1.04 21.23 0.06
CA VAL A 141 -1.39 22.63 0.37
C VAL A 141 -2.44 22.70 1.47
N ALA A 142 -3.43 21.80 1.46
CA ALA A 142 -4.45 21.72 2.50
C ALA A 142 -3.85 21.16 3.80
N VAL A 143 -3.10 20.07 3.71
CA VAL A 143 -2.46 19.39 4.85
C VAL A 143 -1.49 20.31 5.60
N SER A 144 -0.63 21.05 4.88
CA SER A 144 0.30 22.00 5.50
C SER A 144 -0.38 23.13 6.28
N LYS A 145 -1.66 23.41 5.98
CA LYS A 145 -2.50 24.39 6.66
C LYS A 145 -3.43 23.77 7.71
N GLY A 146 -3.30 22.46 7.97
CA GLY A 146 -4.20 21.72 8.88
C GLY A 146 -5.65 21.64 8.39
N LYS A 147 -5.88 21.86 7.08
CA LYS A 147 -7.23 21.77 6.49
C LYS A 147 -7.56 20.31 6.15
N PRO A 148 -8.84 19.94 6.20
CA PRO A 148 -9.26 18.60 5.78
C PRO A 148 -9.03 18.40 4.28
N VAL A 149 -8.64 17.18 3.92
CA VAL A 149 -8.55 16.68 2.54
C VAL A 149 -9.69 15.70 2.30
N GLU A 150 -10.21 15.66 1.08
CA GLU A 150 -11.25 14.70 0.70
C GLU A 150 -10.60 13.46 0.10
N THR A 151 -10.95 12.29 0.63
CA THR A 151 -10.54 10.99 0.09
C THR A 151 -11.72 10.04 0.16
N ASN A 152 -12.05 9.41 -0.97
CA ASN A 152 -13.20 8.50 -1.11
C ASN A 152 -14.51 9.06 -0.50
N GLY A 153 -14.83 10.32 -0.79
CA GLY A 153 -16.03 11.00 -0.28
C GLY A 153 -16.00 11.33 1.22
N THR A 154 -14.87 11.12 1.89
CA THR A 154 -14.70 11.42 3.32
C THR A 154 -13.67 12.52 3.53
N ARG A 155 -14.03 13.53 4.34
CA ARG A 155 -13.10 14.60 4.72
C ARG A 155 -12.28 14.19 5.93
N ILE A 156 -10.96 14.20 5.77
CA ILE A 156 -9.99 13.80 6.79
C ILE A 156 -9.05 14.97 7.10
N THR A 157 -8.91 15.32 8.37
CA THR A 157 -7.82 16.19 8.84
C THR A 157 -6.63 15.33 9.19
N MET A 158 -5.51 15.52 8.49
CA MET A 158 -4.26 14.81 8.78
C MET A 158 -3.64 15.32 10.07
N THR A 159 -3.36 14.43 11.01
CA THR A 159 -2.66 14.71 12.27
C THR A 159 -1.41 13.84 12.39
N ASN A 160 -0.47 14.23 13.25
CA ASN A 160 0.74 13.43 13.47
C ASN A 160 0.41 12.03 13.97
N GLU A 161 -0.59 11.90 14.84
CA GLU A 161 -1.03 10.62 15.40
C GLU A 161 -1.59 9.69 14.32
N LEU A 162 -2.42 10.22 13.42
CA LEU A 162 -2.97 9.45 12.29
C LEU A 162 -1.86 9.02 11.32
N ILE A 163 -0.90 9.90 11.08
CA ILE A 163 0.26 9.64 10.22
C ILE A 163 1.14 8.55 10.82
N ASP A 164 1.44 8.61 12.12
CA ASP A 164 2.27 7.61 12.79
C ASP A 164 1.58 6.25 12.81
N GLN A 165 0.26 6.22 13.04
CA GLN A 165 -0.54 4.99 12.91
C GLN A 165 -0.52 4.43 11.49
N ALA A 166 -0.60 5.30 10.46
CA ALA A 166 -0.53 4.88 9.07
C ALA A 166 0.84 4.27 8.73
N LEU A 167 1.94 4.87 9.18
CA LEU A 167 3.29 4.36 8.97
C LEU A 167 3.47 2.97 9.60
N VAL A 168 3.08 2.80 10.86
CA VAL A 168 3.15 1.50 11.56
C VAL A 168 2.33 0.43 10.81
N ARG A 169 1.14 0.80 10.32
CA ARG A 169 0.28 -0.12 9.56
C ARG A 169 0.87 -0.50 8.20
N LEU A 170 1.48 0.46 7.49
CA LEU A 170 2.17 0.21 6.23
C LEU A 170 3.35 -0.74 6.42
N GLU A 171 4.17 -0.51 7.45
CA GLU A 171 5.31 -1.38 7.77
C GLU A 171 4.86 -2.79 8.15
N ALA A 172 3.82 -2.93 8.96
CA ALA A 172 3.26 -4.23 9.31
C ALA A 172 2.69 -4.97 8.09
N SER A 173 2.04 -4.25 7.17
CA SER A 173 1.51 -4.82 5.93
C SER A 173 2.61 -5.27 5.00
N TYR A 174 3.68 -4.47 4.87
CA TYR A 174 4.88 -4.83 4.10
C TYR A 174 5.51 -6.11 4.62
N ALA A 175 5.76 -6.20 5.93
CA ALA A 175 6.36 -7.38 6.54
C ALA A 175 5.52 -8.66 6.31
N ARG A 176 4.18 -8.55 6.35
CA ARG A 176 3.29 -9.66 6.02
C ARG A 176 3.38 -10.07 4.56
N LEU A 177 3.38 -9.11 3.64
CA LEU A 177 3.44 -9.38 2.21
C LEU A 177 4.80 -9.95 1.79
N GLU A 178 5.89 -9.44 2.34
CA GLU A 178 7.23 -9.97 2.11
C GLU A 178 7.33 -11.44 2.54
N ARG A 179 6.73 -11.79 3.68
CA ARG A 179 6.62 -13.20 4.14
C ARG A 179 5.66 -14.03 3.30
N LEU A 180 4.51 -13.49 2.88
CA LEU A 180 3.54 -14.19 2.02
C LEU A 180 4.17 -14.57 0.68
N LEU A 181 4.94 -13.65 0.09
CA LEU A 181 5.57 -13.80 -1.23
C LEU A 181 6.90 -14.57 -1.18
N ASN A 182 7.37 -14.97 0.00
CA ASN A 182 8.43 -15.95 0.12
C ASN A 182 7.84 -17.35 -0.08
N PRO A 183 8.33 -18.18 -1.03
CA PRO A 183 7.81 -19.53 -1.24
C PRO A 183 8.07 -20.46 -0.04
N VAL A 184 9.08 -20.15 0.78
CA VAL A 184 9.41 -20.91 1.99
C VAL A 184 8.75 -20.27 3.19
N TRP A 185 7.96 -21.06 3.93
CA TRP A 185 7.40 -20.62 5.19
C TRP A 185 8.51 -20.30 6.20
N THR A 186 8.48 -19.08 6.71
CA THR A 186 9.31 -18.65 7.83
C THR A 186 8.41 -18.19 8.95
N ALA A 187 8.52 -18.83 10.12
CA ALA A 187 7.81 -18.39 11.32
C ALA A 187 8.18 -16.93 11.61
N SER A 188 7.20 -16.15 12.08
CA SER A 188 7.49 -14.77 12.49
C SER A 188 8.58 -14.81 13.54
N PRO A 189 9.62 -13.97 13.48
CA PRO A 189 10.49 -13.78 14.64
C PRO A 189 9.56 -13.42 15.80
N GLY A 190 9.54 -14.27 16.83
CA GLY A 190 8.76 -14.04 18.02
C GLY A 190 9.14 -12.68 18.59
N LYS A 191 8.14 -11.83 18.81
CA LYS A 191 8.33 -10.63 19.62
C LYS A 191 8.34 -11.03 21.09
#